data_AF-A0A369VZ55-F1
#
_entry.id   AF-A0A369VZ55-F1
#
_cell.length_a   1.000
_cell.length_b   1.000
_cell.length_c   1.000
_cell.angle_alpha   90.00
_cell.angle_beta   90.00
_cell.angle_gamma   90.00
#
_symmetry.space_group_name_H-M   'P 1'
#
loop_
_entity.id
_entity.type
_entity.pdbx_description
1 polymer ?
#
loop_
_entity_poly.entity_id
_entity_poly.type
_entity_poly.pdbx_seq_one_letter_code
_entity_poly.pdbx_strand_id
1 'polypeptide(L)' 'TSDRQRKPAGTLTAKAKEEIDYLLARLARTDARAKLPPFAAE' A
#
# COMPACT_ATOMS: atom_id res chain seq x y z
N THR A 1 -11.31 14.82 -4.84
CA THR A 1 -10.25 15.17 -3.88
C THR A 1 -9.33 13.97 -3.80
N SER A 2 -8.05 14.07 -4.18
CA SER A 2 -7.13 12.91 -4.20
C SER A 2 -6.76 12.48 -2.78
N ASP A 3 -6.57 11.18 -2.54
CA ASP A 3 -6.15 10.61 -1.23
C ASP A 3 -4.68 10.91 -0.86
N ARG A 4 -4.00 11.72 -1.65
CA ARG A 4 -2.61 12.10 -1.41
C ARG A 4 -2.50 13.03 -0.20
N GLN A 5 -1.52 12.75 0.64
CA GLN A 5 -1.19 13.57 1.81
C GLN A 5 -0.84 15.01 1.41
N ARG A 6 -1.30 15.97 2.22
CA ARG A 6 -0.96 17.40 2.09
C ARG A 6 0.34 17.71 2.85
N LYS A 7 1.09 18.72 2.40
CA LYS A 7 2.35 19.11 3.07
C LYS A 7 2.06 19.76 4.45
N PRO A 8 2.95 19.57 5.45
CA PRO A 8 4.13 18.68 5.43
C PRO A 8 3.72 17.25 5.79
N ALA A 9 3.98 16.31 4.89
CA ALA A 9 3.80 14.89 5.14
C ALA A 9 5.00 14.12 4.58
N GLY A 10 5.44 13.10 5.31
CA GLY A 10 6.50 12.20 4.84
C GLY A 10 5.98 11.27 3.75
N THR A 11 6.86 10.93 2.80
CA THR A 11 6.61 9.88 1.81
C THR A 11 7.21 8.57 2.31
N LEU A 12 6.54 7.46 2.03
CA LEU A 12 7.12 6.13 2.29
C LEU A 12 8.41 5.95 1.48
N THR A 13 9.42 5.34 2.11
CA THR A 13 10.60 4.88 1.38
C THR A 13 10.23 3.67 0.52
N ALA A 14 11.05 3.35 -0.48
CA ALA A 14 10.85 2.15 -1.30
C ALA A 14 10.83 0.87 -0.44
N LYS A 15 11.69 0.79 0.58
CA LYS A 15 11.73 -0.35 1.49
C LYS A 15 10.46 -0.47 2.34
N ALA A 16 9.97 0.65 2.89
CA ALA A 16 8.74 0.65 3.66
C ALA A 16 7.53 0.23 2.81
N LYS A 17 7.50 0.62 1.52
CA LYS A 17 6.46 0.18 0.59
C LYS A 17 6.52 -1.34 0.38
N GLU A 18 7.70 -1.90 0.13
CA GLU A 18 7.90 -3.35 -0.04
C GLU A 18 7.44 -4.14 1.20
N GLU A 19 7.77 -3.65 2.40
CA GLU A 19 7.35 -4.27 3.66
C GLU A 19 5.83 -4.27 3.83
N ILE A 20 5.17 -3.15 3.52
CA ILE A 20 3.70 -3.04 3.53
C ILE A 20 3.09 -4.02 2.53
N ASP A 21 3.60 -4.06 1.31
CA ASP A 21 3.10 -4.95 0.25
C ASP A 21 3.22 -6.43 0.67
N TYR A 22 4.34 -6.80 1.30
CA TYR A 22 4.55 -8.15 1.85
C TYR A 22 3.53 -8.51 2.94
N LEU A 23 3.27 -7.59 3.87
CA LEU A 23 2.30 -7.81 4.95
C LEU A 23 0.87 -7.94 4.39
N LEU A 24 0.50 -7.07 3.44
CA LEU A 24 -0.83 -7.11 2.80
C LEU A 24 -1.03 -8.39 1.99
N ALA A 25 -0.01 -8.85 1.25
CA ALA A 25 -0.08 -10.12 0.51
C ALA A 25 -0.31 -11.33 1.44
N ARG A 26 0.26 -11.31 2.65
CA ARG A 26 0.02 -12.36 3.64
C ARG A 26 -1.39 -12.26 4.24
N LEU A 27 -1.84 -11.05 4.56
CA LEU A 27 -3.18 -10.80 5.10
C LEU A 27 -4.28 -11.15 4.10
N ALA A 28 -4.04 -10.97 2.80
CA ALA A 28 -4.97 -11.30 1.72
C ALA A 28 -5.36 -12.79 1.67
N ARG A 29 -4.59 -13.68 2.30
CA ARG A 29 -4.92 -15.10 2.43
C ARG A 29 -6.15 -15.33 3.32
N THR A 30 -6.42 -14.41 4.25
CA THR A 30 -7.49 -14.51 5.24
C THR A 30 -8.51 -13.38 5.15
N ASP A 31 -8.11 -12.20 4.64
CA ASP A 31 -8.97 -11.03 4.47
C ASP A 31 -8.90 -10.50 3.04
N ALA A 32 -9.99 -10.68 2.29
CA ALA A 32 -10.08 -10.26 0.89
C ALA A 32 -9.92 -8.74 0.68
N ARG A 33 -10.16 -7.92 1.71
CA ARG A 33 -10.00 -6.46 1.63
C ARG A 33 -8.55 -6.03 1.49
N ALA A 34 -7.61 -6.88 1.93
CA ALA A 34 -6.17 -6.62 1.83
C ALA A 34 -5.57 -7.00 0.47
N LYS A 35 -6.39 -7.50 -0.47
CA LYS A 35 -5.92 -7.91 -1.79
C LYS A 35 -5.43 -6.70 -2.58
N LEU A 36 -4.14 -6.67 -2.85
CA LEU A 36 -3.54 -5.64 -3.70
C LEU A 36 -4.00 -5.81 -5.16
N PRO A 37 -4.29 -4.71 -5.88
CA PRO A 37 -4.57 -4.77 -7.31
C PRO A 37 -3.34 -5.29 -8.07
N PRO A 38 -3.52 -6.03 -9.18
CA PRO A 38 -2.46 -6.79 -9.83
C PRO A 38 -1.23 -5.96 -10.19
N PHE A 39 -1.38 -4.69 -10.51
CA PHE A 39 -0.31 -3.69 -10.52
C PHE A 39 -1.01 -2.37 -10.18
N ALA A 40 -0.38 -1.49 -9.41
CA ALA A 40 -0.90 -0.15 -9.18
C ALA A 40 -1.20 0.51 -10.53
N ALA A 41 -2.47 0.49 -10.97
CA ALA A 41 -2.96 1.18 -12.14
C ALA A 41 -3.21 2.63 -11.70
N GLU A 42 -2.13 3.39 -11.64
CA GLU A 42 -2.14 4.85 -11.63
C GLU A 42 -1.04 5.36 -12.56
#